data_AF-A0A351Q9M5-F1
#
_entry.id   AF-A0A351Q9M5-F1
#
_cell.length_a   1.000
_cell.length_b   1.000
_cell.length_c   1.000
_cell.angle_alpha   90.00
_cell.angle_beta   90.00
_cell.angle_gamma   90.00
#
_symmetry.space_group_name_H-M   'P 1'
#
loop_
_entity.id
_entity.type
_entity.pdbx_description
1 polymer ?
#
loop_
_entity_poly.entity_id
_entity_poly.type
_entity_poly.pdbx_seq_one_letter_code
_entity_poly.pdbx_strand_id
1 'polypeptide(L)'
;FLVEFYFYHLLLSLKNYDNLKFDFFAAKKDADWKDKAEDFSSKLSVLFEDFEETNEKKFSKQEKQEFNARKNEHIKSILYYSLTSNTGDLSQLHEIRSESVKCLCNETEICQNYLNVTNPYSRFDIICDNSGAELFSDIYLSVFFLVYGLAKKVVLHLKPCPFFVSDATIDDFSKLVSALTKNGKNTELLDFISKKKIEVWTNDFWVEPYYFDKMPDDLKNHFDKSDLVIIKGDLNYRRLVGDFNNYTDETKSSIKFETLEERCFFKNKSNKNIPLVAPRVLKSDVFVGIDTVFEAIGRNSDSQFKTDGK
;
A
#
# COMPACT_ATOMS: atom_id res chain seq x y z
N PHE A 1 -16.48 2.66 -11.51
CA PHE A 1 -16.60 3.02 -10.09
C PHE A 1 -17.91 2.58 -9.39
N LEU A 2 -19.00 3.34 -9.42
CA LEU A 2 -20.20 3.11 -8.57
C LEU A 2 -20.81 1.71 -8.73
N VAL A 3 -20.86 1.19 -9.96
CA VAL A 3 -21.40 -0.13 -10.26
C VAL A 3 -20.64 -1.25 -9.54
N GLU A 4 -19.31 -1.15 -9.47
CA GLU A 4 -18.47 -2.15 -8.79
C GLU A 4 -18.77 -2.17 -7.28
N PHE A 5 -18.83 -1.00 -6.64
CA PHE A 5 -19.18 -0.89 -5.22
C PHE A 5 -20.58 -1.42 -4.92
N TYR A 6 -21.57 -1.02 -5.73
CA TYR A 6 -22.94 -1.48 -5.56
C TYR A 6 -23.04 -3.01 -5.67
N PHE A 7 -22.31 -3.61 -6.61
CA PHE A 7 -22.25 -5.06 -6.76
C PHE A 7 -21.77 -5.75 -5.47
N TYR A 8 -20.66 -5.29 -4.87
CA TYR A 8 -20.14 -5.92 -3.66
C TYR A 8 -21.03 -5.69 -2.43
N HIS A 9 -21.67 -4.53 -2.30
CA HIS A 9 -22.69 -4.29 -1.26
C HIS A 9 -23.91 -5.21 -1.40
N LEU A 10 -24.40 -5.39 -2.63
CA LEU A 10 -25.47 -6.35 -2.91
C LEU A 10 -25.02 -7.77 -2.58
N LEU A 11 -23.78 -8.14 -2.89
CA LEU A 11 -23.24 -9.46 -2.59
C LEU A 11 -23.13 -9.71 -1.08
N LEU A 12 -22.67 -8.74 -0.30
CA LEU A 12 -22.66 -8.79 1.17
C LEU A 12 -24.07 -9.01 1.73
N SER A 13 -25.05 -8.29 1.17
CA SER A 13 -26.47 -8.40 1.55
C SER A 13 -27.02 -9.79 1.23
N LEU A 14 -26.78 -10.30 0.01
CA LEU A 14 -27.21 -11.63 -0.44
C LEU A 14 -26.58 -12.77 0.37
N LYS A 15 -25.35 -12.56 0.88
CA LYS A 15 -24.65 -13.51 1.73
C LYS A 15 -24.96 -13.33 3.23
N ASN A 16 -25.86 -12.40 3.57
CA ASN A 16 -26.23 -12.10 4.96
C ASN A 16 -25.01 -11.83 5.85
N TYR A 17 -24.02 -11.11 5.31
CA TYR A 17 -22.74 -10.91 5.97
C TYR A 17 -22.88 -10.23 7.33
N ASP A 18 -23.79 -9.26 7.47
CA ASP A 18 -23.96 -8.53 8.73
C ASP A 18 -24.31 -9.41 9.92
N ASN A 19 -25.03 -10.51 9.68
CA ASN A 19 -25.38 -11.48 10.71
C ASN A 19 -24.37 -12.62 10.82
N LEU A 20 -23.88 -13.14 9.70
CA LEU A 20 -23.01 -14.32 9.68
C LEU A 20 -21.55 -14.00 9.94
N LYS A 21 -21.10 -12.77 9.63
CA LYS A 21 -19.70 -12.33 9.61
C LYS A 21 -18.76 -13.31 8.90
N PHE A 22 -19.29 -14.03 7.91
CA PHE A 22 -18.57 -15.03 7.15
C PHE A 22 -18.00 -14.43 5.88
N ASP A 23 -16.68 -14.49 5.78
CA ASP A 23 -15.97 -14.10 4.57
C ASP A 23 -16.01 -15.22 3.51
N PHE A 24 -16.87 -15.02 2.51
CA PHE A 24 -17.06 -15.93 1.39
C PHE A 24 -15.93 -15.87 0.34
N PHE A 25 -14.94 -14.99 0.49
CA PHE A 25 -13.71 -14.96 -0.31
C PHE A 25 -12.50 -15.55 0.42
N ALA A 26 -12.61 -15.85 1.71
CA ALA A 26 -11.49 -16.29 2.56
C ALA A 26 -10.70 -17.46 1.98
N ALA A 27 -11.37 -18.46 1.38
CA ALA A 27 -10.67 -19.61 0.80
C ALA A 27 -9.72 -19.22 -0.35
N LYS A 28 -10.13 -18.25 -1.19
CA LYS A 28 -9.30 -17.75 -2.30
C LYS A 28 -8.15 -16.90 -1.77
N LYS A 29 -8.42 -16.02 -0.80
CA LYS A 29 -7.40 -15.19 -0.14
C LYS A 29 -6.35 -16.03 0.57
N ASP A 30 -6.79 -17.03 1.31
CA ASP A 30 -5.92 -17.97 2.01
C ASP A 30 -5.01 -18.76 1.06
N ALA A 31 -5.49 -19.12 -0.12
CA ALA A 31 -4.73 -19.88 -1.11
C ALA A 31 -3.55 -19.08 -1.71
N ASP A 32 -3.60 -17.75 -1.70
CA ASP A 32 -2.56 -16.89 -2.28
C ASP A 32 -1.25 -16.87 -1.50
N TRP A 33 -1.31 -17.12 -0.18
CA TRP A 33 -0.17 -16.95 0.71
C TRP A 33 0.21 -18.18 1.53
N LYS A 34 -0.68 -19.16 1.71
CA LYS A 34 -0.44 -20.29 2.63
C LYS A 34 0.78 -21.13 2.26
N ASP A 35 1.02 -21.34 0.97
CA ASP A 35 2.20 -22.06 0.46
C ASP A 35 3.49 -21.22 0.58
N LYS A 36 3.37 -19.89 0.57
CA LYS A 36 4.46 -18.92 0.72
C LYS A 36 4.73 -18.51 2.18
N ALA A 37 3.91 -18.94 3.14
CA ALA A 37 3.94 -18.45 4.52
C ALA A 37 5.31 -18.63 5.22
N GLU A 38 6.00 -19.73 4.94
CA GLU A 38 7.33 -20.00 5.51
C GLU A 38 8.42 -19.09 4.90
N ASP A 39 8.35 -18.82 3.59
CA ASP A 39 9.24 -17.88 2.90
C ASP A 39 9.01 -16.45 3.43
N PHE A 40 7.75 -16.04 3.58
CA PHE A 40 7.38 -14.76 4.17
C PHE A 40 7.89 -14.61 5.61
N SER A 41 7.72 -15.64 6.44
CA SER A 41 8.22 -15.67 7.81
C SER A 41 9.75 -15.54 7.83
N SER A 42 10.45 -16.26 6.95
CA SER A 42 11.92 -16.23 6.86
C SER A 42 12.45 -14.87 6.39
N LYS A 43 11.82 -14.26 5.38
CA LYS A 43 12.15 -12.89 4.93
C LYS A 43 12.01 -11.88 6.05
N LEU A 44 10.95 -12.00 6.85
CA LEU A 44 10.72 -11.11 8.00
C LEU A 44 11.77 -11.33 9.10
N SER A 45 12.21 -12.57 9.33
CA SER A 45 13.26 -12.87 10.31
C SER A 45 14.58 -12.19 9.97
N VAL A 46 14.99 -12.21 8.69
CA VAL A 46 16.20 -11.50 8.23
C VAL A 46 16.12 -10.00 8.55
N LEU A 47 14.94 -9.39 8.39
CA LEU A 47 14.75 -7.97 8.69
C LEU A 47 14.84 -7.66 10.20
N PHE A 48 14.43 -8.60 11.06
CA PHE A 48 14.58 -8.46 12.51
C PHE A 48 16.01 -8.77 12.98
N GLU A 49 16.72 -9.69 12.35
CA GLU A 49 18.15 -9.92 12.62
C GLU A 49 18.98 -8.65 12.33
N ASP A 50 18.72 -8.00 11.19
CA ASP A 50 19.31 -6.69 10.86
C ASP A 50 19.03 -5.63 11.96
N PHE A 51 17.84 -5.67 12.56
CA PHE A 51 17.45 -4.74 13.62
C PHE A 51 18.23 -4.97 14.92
N GLU A 52 18.34 -6.22 15.37
CA GLU A 52 19.03 -6.56 16.61
C GLU A 52 20.50 -6.16 16.55
N GLU A 53 21.18 -6.48 15.44
CA GLU A 53 22.56 -6.05 15.21
C GLU A 53 22.75 -4.53 15.28
N THR A 54 21.72 -3.79 14.87
CA THR A 54 21.70 -2.33 14.82
C THR A 54 21.40 -1.69 16.18
N ASN A 55 20.49 -2.27 16.95
CA ASN A 55 20.01 -1.69 18.19
C ASN A 55 20.96 -1.94 19.38
N GLU A 56 21.75 -3.02 19.33
CA GLU A 56 22.72 -3.36 20.39
C GLU A 56 24.05 -2.60 20.27
N LYS A 57 24.36 -1.99 19.12
CA LYS A 57 25.66 -1.34 18.85
C LYS A 57 25.60 0.19 18.93
N LYS A 58 26.53 0.78 19.68
CA LYS A 58 26.84 2.23 19.56
C LYS A 58 27.64 2.45 18.29
N PHE A 59 26.97 2.78 17.20
CA PHE A 59 27.64 3.07 15.94
C PHE A 59 28.52 4.32 15.99
N SER A 60 29.72 4.18 15.45
CA SER A 60 30.59 5.28 15.03
C SER A 60 29.93 6.10 13.89
N LYS A 61 30.51 7.26 13.59
CA LYS A 61 30.01 8.14 12.51
C LYS A 61 30.06 7.48 11.13
N GLN A 62 31.04 6.59 10.91
CA GLN A 62 31.24 5.88 9.65
C GLN A 62 30.23 4.74 9.48
N GLU A 63 29.98 3.96 10.54
CA GLU A 63 28.96 2.90 10.51
C GLU A 63 27.54 3.48 10.35
N LYS A 64 27.28 4.68 10.90
CA LYS A 64 26.03 5.41 10.62
C LYS A 64 25.90 5.81 9.15
N GLN A 65 26.99 6.12 8.46
CA GLN A 65 26.96 6.41 7.02
C GLN A 65 26.73 5.15 6.19
N GLU A 66 27.37 4.04 6.53
CA GLU A 66 27.16 2.74 5.86
C GLU A 66 25.74 2.21 6.08
N PHE A 67 25.20 2.33 7.30
CA PHE A 67 23.81 2.00 7.60
C PHE A 67 22.82 2.81 6.76
N ASN A 68 23.09 4.11 6.59
CA ASN A 68 22.29 4.99 5.73
C ASN A 68 22.36 4.61 4.24
N ALA A 69 23.52 4.16 3.75
CA ALA A 69 23.67 3.70 2.38
C ALA A 69 22.89 2.39 2.14
N ARG A 70 23.03 1.40 3.04
CA ARG A 70 22.25 0.15 3.01
C ARG A 70 20.74 0.41 3.08
N LYS A 71 20.31 1.34 3.94
CA LYS A 71 18.92 1.80 4.01
C LYS A 71 18.40 2.32 2.68
N ASN A 72 19.14 3.17 1.97
CA ASN A 72 18.68 3.70 0.69
C ASN A 72 18.50 2.60 -0.36
N GLU A 73 19.42 1.63 -0.41
CA GLU A 73 19.30 0.45 -1.27
C GLU A 73 18.05 -0.37 -0.91
N HIS A 74 17.81 -0.60 0.38
CA HIS A 74 16.62 -1.29 0.88
C HIS A 74 15.31 -0.54 0.60
N ILE A 75 15.27 0.79 0.66
CA ILE A 75 14.07 1.57 0.32
C ILE A 75 13.66 1.30 -1.14
N LYS A 76 14.64 1.23 -2.06
CA LYS A 76 14.34 0.96 -3.46
C LYS A 76 13.80 -0.46 -3.65
N SER A 77 14.45 -1.46 -3.06
CA SER A 77 14.02 -2.86 -3.20
C SER A 77 12.66 -3.11 -2.55
N ILE A 78 12.38 -2.49 -1.40
CA ILE A 78 11.12 -2.70 -0.66
C ILE A 78 9.94 -1.99 -1.31
N LEU A 79 10.13 -0.78 -1.86
CA LEU A 79 9.09 -0.10 -2.62
C LEU A 79 8.80 -0.83 -3.93
N TYR A 80 9.84 -1.37 -4.58
CA TYR A 80 9.67 -2.23 -5.74
C TYR A 80 8.98 -3.55 -5.40
N TYR A 81 9.29 -4.16 -4.26
CA TYR A 81 8.59 -5.35 -3.76
C TYR A 81 7.11 -5.03 -3.45
N SER A 82 6.84 -3.89 -2.82
CA SER A 82 5.49 -3.40 -2.56
C SER A 82 4.70 -3.12 -3.84
N LEU A 83 5.37 -2.67 -4.91
CA LEU A 83 4.77 -2.48 -6.23
C LEU A 83 4.50 -3.82 -6.92
N THR A 84 5.48 -4.70 -6.99
CA THR A 84 5.39 -5.98 -7.72
C THR A 84 4.54 -7.02 -7.02
N SER A 85 4.33 -6.92 -5.71
CA SER A 85 3.36 -7.76 -5.01
C SER A 85 1.92 -7.49 -5.49
N ASN A 86 1.66 -6.32 -6.08
CA ASN A 86 0.37 -5.92 -6.64
C ASN A 86 0.01 -6.61 -7.97
N THR A 87 0.87 -7.49 -8.49
CA THR A 87 0.58 -8.23 -9.73
C THR A 87 -0.35 -9.43 -9.51
N GLY A 88 -0.44 -9.93 -8.27
CA GLY A 88 -1.27 -11.08 -7.87
C GLY A 88 -2.74 -10.73 -7.65
N ASP A 89 -3.36 -9.97 -8.56
CA ASP A 89 -4.75 -9.56 -8.42
C ASP A 89 -5.69 -10.75 -8.58
N LEU A 90 -6.19 -11.26 -7.46
CA LEU A 90 -7.11 -12.39 -7.46
C LEU A 90 -8.46 -12.05 -8.11
N SER A 91 -8.80 -10.78 -8.32
CA SER A 91 -10.01 -10.42 -9.07
C SER A 91 -9.83 -10.61 -10.59
N GLN A 92 -8.59 -10.73 -11.08
CA GLN A 92 -8.29 -10.91 -12.50
C GLN A 92 -8.27 -12.39 -12.91
N LEU A 93 -8.52 -12.63 -14.20
CA LEU A 93 -8.51 -13.97 -14.81
C LEU A 93 -7.10 -14.49 -15.10
N HIS A 94 -6.09 -13.61 -15.13
CA HIS A 94 -4.71 -13.94 -15.43
C HIS A 94 -3.78 -13.35 -14.39
N GLU A 95 -2.91 -14.18 -13.81
CA GLU A 95 -1.86 -13.75 -12.88
C GLU A 95 -0.71 -13.11 -13.66
N ILE A 96 -0.37 -11.87 -13.32
CA ILE A 96 0.73 -11.15 -13.95
C ILE A 96 2.02 -11.52 -13.22
N ARG A 97 3.04 -11.93 -13.99
CA ARG A 97 4.35 -12.29 -13.43
C ARG A 97 5.11 -11.03 -13.04
N SER A 98 5.68 -11.01 -11.84
CA SER A 98 6.42 -9.85 -11.32
C SER A 98 7.61 -9.43 -12.20
N GLU A 99 8.22 -10.37 -12.94
CA GLU A 99 9.32 -10.08 -13.86
C GLU A 99 8.88 -9.36 -15.14
N SER A 100 7.57 -9.35 -15.42
CA SER A 100 7.01 -8.65 -16.58
C SER A 100 6.70 -7.17 -16.31
N VAL A 101 6.71 -6.74 -15.04
CA VAL A 101 6.37 -5.38 -14.63
C VAL A 101 7.45 -4.39 -15.05
N LYS A 102 7.06 -3.37 -15.80
CA LYS A 102 7.91 -2.25 -16.20
C LYS A 102 7.46 -0.97 -15.51
N CYS A 103 8.41 -0.26 -14.89
CA CYS A 103 8.11 0.98 -14.20
C CYS A 103 7.95 2.13 -15.20
N LEU A 104 6.72 2.64 -15.35
CA LEU A 104 6.41 3.78 -16.22
C LEU A 104 6.88 5.12 -15.62
N CYS A 105 6.78 5.27 -14.29
CA CYS A 105 7.21 6.44 -13.55
C CYS A 105 7.84 5.99 -12.22
N ASN A 106 9.07 6.43 -11.97
CA ASN A 106 9.85 6.01 -10.80
C ASN A 106 10.37 7.22 -10.02
N GLU A 107 9.69 7.56 -8.93
CA GLU A 107 10.05 8.65 -8.03
C GLU A 107 10.75 8.14 -6.75
N THR A 108 11.36 6.96 -6.79
CA THR A 108 12.01 6.34 -5.62
C THR A 108 13.09 7.24 -5.01
N GLU A 109 13.83 7.99 -5.83
CA GLU A 109 14.87 8.91 -5.33
C GLU A 109 14.27 10.03 -4.47
N ILE A 110 13.10 10.55 -4.86
CA ILE A 110 12.35 11.54 -4.05
C ILE A 110 11.97 10.91 -2.71
N CYS A 111 11.49 9.67 -2.71
CA CYS A 111 11.17 8.93 -1.49
C CYS A 111 12.40 8.71 -0.59
N GLN A 112 13.55 8.34 -1.16
CA GLN A 112 14.81 8.16 -0.42
C GLN A 112 15.27 9.45 0.25
N ASN A 113 15.16 10.58 -0.45
CA ASN A 113 15.51 11.90 0.08
C ASN A 113 14.57 12.34 1.21
N TYR A 114 13.29 11.99 1.11
CA TYR A 114 12.30 12.27 2.17
C TYR A 114 12.49 11.40 3.42
N LEU A 115 12.78 10.10 3.25
CA LEU A 115 12.93 9.12 4.31
C LEU A 115 14.30 9.23 5.02
N ASN A 116 14.45 10.28 5.82
CA ASN A 116 15.65 10.58 6.59
C ASN A 116 15.60 9.97 8.00
N VAL A 117 16.62 9.18 8.38
CA VAL A 117 16.70 8.49 9.70
C VAL A 117 17.18 9.39 10.84
N THR A 118 17.66 10.60 10.53
CA THR A 118 18.20 11.50 11.57
C THR A 118 17.14 11.91 12.57
N ASN A 119 15.87 11.99 12.13
CA ASN A 119 14.72 12.23 12.98
C ASN A 119 13.58 11.29 12.57
N PRO A 120 13.23 10.28 13.39
CA PRO A 120 12.10 9.41 13.09
C PRO A 120 10.81 10.21 13.02
N TYR A 121 10.05 10.01 11.94
CA TYR A 121 8.70 10.53 11.78
C TYR A 121 7.78 9.96 12.86
N SER A 122 6.71 10.69 13.18
CA SER A 122 5.77 10.28 14.22
C SER A 122 4.91 9.12 13.76
N ARG A 123 4.40 9.17 12.53
CA ARG A 123 3.45 8.18 12.03
C ARG A 123 3.44 8.13 10.51
N PHE A 124 3.48 6.92 9.97
CA PHE A 124 3.12 6.65 8.57
C PHE A 124 1.80 5.90 8.49
N ASP A 125 1.09 6.08 7.38
CA ASP A 125 -0.17 5.40 7.10
C ASP A 125 -0.08 4.66 5.77
N ILE A 126 -0.57 3.42 5.74
CA ILE A 126 -0.65 2.61 4.53
C ILE A 126 -2.11 2.26 4.29
N ILE A 127 -2.67 2.73 3.18
CA ILE A 127 -4.01 2.36 2.73
C ILE A 127 -3.86 1.09 1.90
N CYS A 128 -4.22 -0.05 2.50
CA CYS A 128 -4.02 -1.36 1.92
C CYS A 128 -5.04 -1.67 0.81
N ASP A 129 -4.60 -2.50 -0.13
CA ASP A 129 -5.43 -3.04 -1.21
C ASP A 129 -5.74 -4.50 -0.92
N ASN A 130 -4.94 -5.43 -1.43
CA ASN A 130 -5.19 -6.87 -1.32
C ASN A 130 -4.58 -7.53 -0.09
N SER A 131 -5.18 -8.65 0.30
CA SER A 131 -4.66 -9.64 1.24
C SER A 131 -3.48 -10.43 0.64
N GLY A 132 -3.06 -11.51 1.32
CA GLY A 132 -2.04 -12.41 0.79
C GLY A 132 -0.66 -11.77 0.65
N ALA A 133 -0.02 -11.94 -0.50
CA ALA A 133 1.34 -11.43 -0.74
C ALA A 133 1.43 -9.90 -0.63
N GLU A 134 0.41 -9.16 -1.06
CA GLU A 134 0.37 -7.71 -0.92
C GLU A 134 0.31 -7.27 0.54
N LEU A 135 -0.56 -7.88 1.34
CA LEU A 135 -0.65 -7.58 2.77
C LEU A 135 0.64 -7.96 3.50
N PHE A 136 1.30 -9.04 3.11
CA PHE A 136 2.65 -9.35 3.61
C PHE A 136 3.64 -8.24 3.26
N SER A 137 3.64 -7.73 2.02
CA SER A 137 4.51 -6.63 1.61
C SER A 137 4.28 -5.37 2.44
N ASP A 138 3.03 -5.08 2.82
CA ASP A 138 2.66 -3.94 3.67
C ASP A 138 3.11 -4.12 5.13
N ILE A 139 2.98 -5.34 5.68
CA ILE A 139 3.52 -5.69 7.00
C ILE A 139 5.05 -5.56 7.01
N TYR A 140 5.71 -6.13 5.99
CA TYR A 140 7.16 -6.09 5.85
C TYR A 140 7.65 -4.64 5.76
N LEU A 141 6.99 -3.80 4.95
CA LEU A 141 7.27 -2.37 4.85
C LEU A 141 7.06 -1.62 6.18
N SER A 142 6.00 -1.98 6.92
CA SER A 142 5.73 -1.41 8.25
C SER A 142 6.85 -1.74 9.24
N VAL A 143 7.29 -3.01 9.27
CA VAL A 143 8.40 -3.45 10.11
C VAL A 143 9.68 -2.74 9.70
N PHE A 144 9.96 -2.63 8.40
CA PHE A 144 11.13 -1.91 7.89
C PHE A 144 11.18 -0.46 8.39
N PHE A 145 10.07 0.28 8.33
CA PHE A 145 10.03 1.66 8.82
C PHE A 145 10.32 1.77 10.33
N LEU A 146 9.87 0.80 11.12
CA LEU A 146 10.11 0.78 12.57
C LEU A 146 11.53 0.36 12.91
N VAL A 147 12.04 -0.68 12.24
CA VAL A 147 13.39 -1.24 12.41
C VAL A 147 14.46 -0.21 12.06
N TYR A 148 14.32 0.47 10.92
CA TYR A 148 15.28 1.48 10.47
C TYR A 148 15.08 2.85 11.13
N GLY A 149 14.15 2.97 12.09
CA GLY A 149 13.87 4.22 12.79
C GLY A 149 13.38 5.34 11.86
N LEU A 150 12.68 4.99 10.79
CA LEU A 150 12.06 5.95 9.88
C LEU A 150 10.76 6.51 10.44
N ALA A 151 9.97 5.68 11.13
CA ALA A 151 8.77 6.10 11.82
C ALA A 151 8.69 5.49 13.21
N LYS A 152 7.95 6.14 14.12
CA LYS A 152 7.64 5.61 15.46
C LYS A 152 6.41 4.71 15.45
N LYS A 153 5.53 4.90 14.47
CA LYS A 153 4.27 4.17 14.31
C LYS A 153 3.92 4.03 12.83
N VAL A 154 3.32 2.90 12.48
CA VAL A 154 2.70 2.65 11.18
C VAL A 154 1.26 2.22 11.41
N VAL A 155 0.33 2.76 10.64
CA VAL A 155 -1.09 2.38 10.67
C VAL A 155 -1.52 1.81 9.33
N LEU A 156 -1.99 0.56 9.36
CA LEU A 156 -2.54 -0.14 8.20
C LEU A 156 -4.05 0.09 8.15
N HIS A 157 -4.55 0.68 7.06
CA HIS A 157 -5.97 0.88 6.83
C HIS A 157 -6.51 -0.28 5.99
N LEU A 158 -7.32 -1.12 6.64
CA LEU A 158 -7.93 -2.32 6.04
C LEU A 158 -9.42 -2.08 5.77
N LYS A 159 -10.02 -2.96 4.96
CA LYS A 159 -11.47 -2.94 4.76
C LYS A 159 -12.18 -3.51 6.00
N PRO A 160 -13.32 -2.93 6.42
CA PRO A 160 -14.10 -3.42 7.56
C PRO A 160 -14.80 -4.76 7.27
N CYS A 161 -14.96 -5.13 6.00
CA CYS A 161 -15.64 -6.34 5.56
C CYS A 161 -15.04 -6.87 4.23
N PRO A 162 -15.36 -8.11 3.82
CA PRO A 162 -14.92 -8.66 2.55
C PRO A 162 -15.41 -7.81 1.38
N PHE A 163 -14.48 -7.32 0.57
CA PHE A 163 -14.77 -6.40 -0.53
C PHE A 163 -13.80 -6.68 -1.67
N PHE A 164 -14.19 -6.39 -2.92
CA PHE A 164 -13.35 -6.59 -4.12
C PHE A 164 -12.60 -7.93 -4.21
N VAL A 165 -13.22 -9.02 -3.72
CA VAL A 165 -12.65 -10.38 -3.64
C VAL A 165 -11.45 -10.48 -2.69
N SER A 166 -10.35 -9.80 -3.01
CA SER A 166 -9.06 -9.95 -2.35
C SER A 166 -8.74 -8.87 -1.34
N ASP A 167 -9.55 -7.82 -1.20
CA ASP A 167 -9.22 -6.72 -0.30
C ASP A 167 -8.93 -7.22 1.12
N ALA A 168 -7.87 -6.68 1.71
CA ALA A 168 -7.42 -7.07 3.04
C ALA A 168 -8.39 -6.59 4.14
N THR A 169 -8.74 -7.51 5.02
CA THR A 169 -9.54 -7.29 6.22
C THR A 169 -8.73 -7.56 7.50
N ILE A 170 -9.28 -7.22 8.67
CA ILE A 170 -8.66 -7.50 9.97
C ILE A 170 -8.40 -9.01 10.16
N ASP A 171 -9.29 -9.87 9.66
CA ASP A 171 -9.16 -11.31 9.77
C ASP A 171 -7.99 -11.83 8.92
N ASP A 172 -7.80 -11.29 7.72
CA ASP A 172 -6.68 -11.64 6.85
C ASP A 172 -5.34 -11.26 7.49
N PHE A 173 -5.26 -10.04 8.06
CA PHE A 173 -4.09 -9.59 8.81
C PHE A 173 -3.80 -10.51 9.99
N SER A 174 -4.82 -10.85 10.78
CA SER A 174 -4.67 -11.68 11.98
C SER A 174 -4.19 -13.10 11.64
N LYS A 175 -4.73 -13.70 10.56
CA LYS A 175 -4.30 -15.02 10.06
C LYS A 175 -2.85 -14.99 9.57
N LEU A 176 -2.49 -13.96 8.81
CA LEU A 176 -1.14 -13.80 8.27
C LEU A 176 -0.13 -13.59 9.39
N VAL A 177 -0.39 -12.69 10.35
CA VAL A 177 0.44 -12.51 11.55
C VAL A 177 0.62 -13.83 12.29
N SER A 178 -0.46 -14.58 12.53
CA SER A 178 -0.38 -15.89 13.21
C SER A 178 0.52 -16.88 12.49
N ALA A 179 0.54 -16.86 11.16
CA ALA A 179 1.43 -17.70 10.37
C ALA A 179 2.89 -17.21 10.42
N LEU A 180 3.11 -15.90 10.30
CA LEU A 180 4.44 -15.29 10.36
C LEU A 180 5.13 -15.52 11.71
N THR A 181 4.35 -15.62 12.79
CA THR A 181 4.85 -15.77 14.16
C THR A 181 4.73 -17.19 14.71
N LYS A 182 4.42 -18.17 13.85
CA LYS A 182 4.23 -19.56 14.24
C LYS A 182 5.53 -20.13 14.82
N ASN A 183 5.42 -21.03 15.79
CA ASN A 183 6.54 -21.69 16.45
C ASN A 183 7.56 -20.72 17.10
N GLY A 184 7.12 -19.53 17.52
CA GLY A 184 7.98 -18.56 18.20
C GLY A 184 8.91 -17.77 17.28
N LYS A 185 8.68 -17.79 15.96
CA LYS A 185 9.37 -16.89 15.01
C LYS A 185 8.84 -15.45 15.14
N ASN A 186 9.67 -14.48 14.75
CA ASN A 186 9.27 -13.07 14.55
C ASN A 186 8.45 -12.47 15.71
N THR A 187 8.80 -12.79 16.96
CA THR A 187 8.02 -12.35 18.15
C THR A 187 8.01 -10.84 18.33
N GLU A 188 8.98 -10.15 17.74
CA GLU A 188 9.12 -8.70 17.65
C GLU A 188 7.93 -8.07 16.93
N LEU A 189 7.33 -8.78 15.95
CA LEU A 189 6.11 -8.33 15.28
C LEU A 189 4.94 -8.24 16.29
N LEU A 190 4.80 -9.23 17.17
CA LEU A 190 3.78 -9.22 18.23
C LEU A 190 4.06 -8.10 19.24
N ASP A 191 5.33 -7.82 19.55
CA ASP A 191 5.73 -6.70 20.39
C ASP A 191 5.34 -5.35 19.75
N PHE A 192 5.60 -5.16 18.47
CA PHE A 192 5.22 -3.96 17.74
C PHE A 192 3.71 -3.75 17.70
N ILE A 193 2.93 -4.82 17.50
CA ILE A 193 1.46 -4.75 17.51
C ILE A 193 0.95 -4.44 18.92
N SER A 194 1.42 -5.16 19.95
CA SER A 194 0.96 -4.99 21.34
C SER A 194 1.29 -3.59 21.90
N LYS A 195 2.44 -3.03 21.51
CA LYS A 195 2.85 -1.64 21.84
C LYS A 195 2.23 -0.58 20.94
N LYS A 196 1.33 -0.95 20.01
CA LYS A 196 0.68 -0.06 19.04
C LYS A 196 1.66 0.73 18.15
N LYS A 197 2.83 0.15 17.88
CA LYS A 197 3.76 0.65 16.86
C LYS A 197 3.30 0.24 15.46
N ILE A 198 2.68 -0.93 15.31
CA ILE A 198 1.86 -1.29 14.15
C ILE A 198 0.42 -1.34 14.65
N GLU A 199 -0.47 -0.58 14.03
CA GLU A 199 -1.89 -0.58 14.36
C GLU A 199 -2.70 -0.83 13.09
N VAL A 200 -3.79 -1.58 13.23
CA VAL A 200 -4.77 -1.77 12.16
C VAL A 200 -5.96 -0.87 12.43
N TRP A 201 -6.43 -0.18 11.41
CA TRP A 201 -7.58 0.70 11.47
C TRP A 201 -8.55 0.43 10.32
N THR A 202 -9.85 0.59 10.57
CA THR A 202 -10.91 0.39 9.58
C THR A 202 -11.93 1.52 9.67
N ASN A 203 -12.63 1.77 8.57
CA ASN A 203 -13.70 2.76 8.47
C ASN A 203 -14.60 2.39 7.29
N ASP A 204 -15.89 2.70 7.40
CA ASP A 204 -16.89 2.38 6.39
C ASP A 204 -16.59 3.10 5.06
N PHE A 205 -15.95 4.28 5.11
CA PHE A 205 -15.49 4.99 3.93
C PHE A 205 -14.69 4.10 2.97
N TRP A 206 -13.93 3.12 3.48
CA TRP A 206 -13.13 2.24 2.62
C TRP A 206 -13.97 1.35 1.70
N VAL A 207 -15.24 1.10 2.06
CA VAL A 207 -16.20 0.33 1.26
C VAL A 207 -17.33 1.21 0.72
N GLU A 208 -17.30 2.53 0.91
CA GLU A 208 -18.28 3.44 0.32
C GLU A 208 -17.89 3.89 -1.10
N PRO A 209 -18.87 4.14 -2.00
CA PRO A 209 -18.64 4.50 -3.39
C PRO A 209 -18.23 5.96 -3.57
N TYR A 210 -17.34 6.46 -2.70
CA TYR A 210 -16.87 7.83 -2.68
C TYR A 210 -15.39 7.94 -3.02
N TYR A 211 -15.05 8.99 -3.74
CA TYR A 211 -13.67 9.42 -3.95
C TYR A 211 -13.12 10.14 -2.71
N PHE A 212 -11.80 10.36 -2.67
CA PHE A 212 -11.13 10.92 -1.49
C PHE A 212 -11.50 12.40 -1.22
N ASP A 213 -12.07 13.12 -2.19
CA ASP A 213 -12.61 14.46 -1.99
C ASP A 213 -13.83 14.49 -1.03
N LYS A 214 -14.54 13.37 -0.92
CA LYS A 214 -15.68 13.17 0.00
C LYS A 214 -15.29 12.49 1.31
N MET A 215 -14.01 12.35 1.60
CA MET A 215 -13.54 11.77 2.87
C MET A 215 -14.19 12.48 4.07
N PRO A 216 -14.78 11.74 5.01
CA PRO A 216 -15.47 12.33 6.17
C PRO A 216 -14.47 12.97 7.14
N ASP A 217 -14.96 13.90 7.96
CA ASP A 217 -14.09 14.73 8.82
C ASP A 217 -13.38 13.91 9.90
N ASP A 218 -13.98 12.86 10.44
CA ASP A 218 -13.34 11.93 11.37
C ASP A 218 -12.12 11.25 10.76
N LEU A 219 -12.23 10.83 9.49
CA LEU A 219 -11.13 10.21 8.75
C LEU A 219 -10.06 11.24 8.37
N LYS A 220 -10.45 12.45 7.93
CA LYS A 220 -9.50 13.55 7.71
C LYS A 220 -8.70 13.87 8.98
N ASN A 221 -9.39 14.00 10.12
CA ASN A 221 -8.77 14.24 11.42
C ASN A 221 -7.88 13.07 11.87
N HIS A 222 -8.20 11.84 11.46
CA HIS A 222 -7.37 10.68 11.74
C HIS A 222 -6.01 10.75 11.00
N PHE A 223 -6.01 11.23 9.75
CA PHE A 223 -4.81 11.43 8.93
C PHE A 223 -4.00 12.68 9.33
N ASP A 224 -4.55 13.61 10.11
CA ASP A 224 -3.84 14.86 10.50
C ASP A 224 -2.51 14.65 11.24
N LYS A 225 -2.32 13.43 11.78
CA LYS A 225 -1.15 12.95 12.54
C LYS A 225 -0.11 12.28 11.65
N SER A 226 -0.42 12.05 10.38
CA SER A 226 0.43 11.32 9.46
C SER A 226 1.51 12.23 8.88
N ASP A 227 2.71 11.67 8.75
CA ASP A 227 3.85 12.29 8.09
C ASP A 227 4.04 11.75 6.66
N LEU A 228 3.37 10.64 6.30
CA LEU A 228 3.42 10.01 4.99
C LEU A 228 2.22 9.10 4.82
N VAL A 229 1.52 9.21 3.68
CA VAL A 229 0.46 8.26 3.30
C VAL A 229 0.91 7.47 2.08
N ILE A 230 0.91 6.14 2.21
CA ILE A 230 1.16 5.20 1.13
C ILE A 230 -0.17 4.65 0.65
N ILE A 231 -0.45 4.78 -0.63
CA ILE A 231 -1.72 4.39 -1.25
C ILE A 231 -1.46 3.18 -2.13
N LYS A 232 -1.89 2.00 -1.68
CA LYS A 232 -1.70 0.74 -2.42
C LYS A 232 -2.85 0.53 -3.39
N GLY A 233 -2.56 -0.06 -4.54
CA GLY A 233 -3.61 -0.60 -5.40
C GLY A 233 -4.14 0.36 -6.46
N ASP A 234 -4.77 -0.25 -7.48
CA ASP A 234 -5.42 0.48 -8.56
C ASP A 234 -6.70 1.17 -8.08
N LEU A 235 -7.49 0.49 -7.25
CA LEU A 235 -8.75 1.02 -6.72
C LEU A 235 -8.55 2.29 -5.89
N ASN A 236 -7.62 2.27 -4.92
CA ASN A 236 -7.36 3.45 -4.09
C ASN A 236 -6.78 4.60 -4.90
N TYR A 237 -5.97 4.32 -5.94
CA TYR A 237 -5.48 5.35 -6.84
C TYR A 237 -6.63 5.98 -7.64
N ARG A 238 -7.52 5.18 -8.24
CA ARG A 238 -8.73 5.67 -8.92
C ARG A 238 -9.55 6.55 -8.00
N ARG A 239 -9.66 6.19 -6.72
CA ARG A 239 -10.35 7.01 -5.69
C ARG A 239 -9.67 8.33 -5.37
N LEU A 240 -8.35 8.37 -5.40
CA LEU A 240 -7.57 9.59 -5.21
C LEU A 240 -7.72 10.54 -6.40
N VAL A 241 -7.61 10.02 -7.63
CA VAL A 241 -7.61 10.85 -8.84
C VAL A 241 -9.00 11.02 -9.47
N GLY A 242 -10.03 10.38 -8.90
CA GLY A 242 -11.43 10.58 -9.23
C GLY A 242 -12.02 9.71 -10.34
N ASP A 243 -11.39 8.61 -10.76
CA ASP A 243 -11.86 7.69 -11.84
C ASP A 243 -12.39 8.40 -13.11
N PHE A 244 -11.95 9.64 -13.36
CA PHE A 244 -12.41 10.49 -14.46
C PHE A 244 -11.35 10.55 -15.55
N ASN A 245 -11.74 10.15 -16.76
CA ASN A 245 -10.89 10.22 -17.94
C ASN A 245 -11.06 11.58 -18.63
N ASN A 246 -10.49 12.65 -18.08
CA ASN A 246 -10.49 13.98 -18.73
C ASN A 246 -9.45 14.10 -19.86
N TYR A 247 -8.76 13.02 -20.22
CA TYR A 247 -7.69 13.00 -21.22
C TYR A 247 -8.17 13.13 -22.68
N THR A 248 -9.48 13.13 -22.93
CA THR A 248 -10.07 13.10 -24.28
C THR A 248 -10.90 14.33 -24.66
N ASP A 249 -10.96 15.36 -23.81
CA ASP A 249 -11.71 16.57 -24.13
C ASP A 249 -10.87 17.50 -25.02
N GLU A 250 -10.82 17.19 -26.33
CA GLU A 250 -10.10 17.95 -27.37
C GLU A 250 -10.50 19.44 -27.41
N THR A 251 -11.63 19.81 -26.79
CA THR A 251 -12.14 21.18 -26.74
C THR A 251 -11.52 22.05 -25.64
N LYS A 252 -10.81 21.45 -24.67
CA LYS A 252 -10.06 22.19 -23.65
C LYS A 252 -8.62 22.32 -24.11
N SER A 253 -8.27 23.48 -24.68
CA SER A 253 -6.93 23.85 -25.14
C SER A 253 -5.84 23.89 -24.05
N SER A 254 -6.09 23.31 -22.88
CA SER A 254 -5.22 23.28 -21.71
C SER A 254 -5.59 22.08 -20.85
N ILE A 255 -5.30 20.85 -21.32
CA ILE A 255 -5.35 19.69 -20.43
C ILE A 255 -4.28 19.91 -19.37
N LYS A 256 -4.71 20.35 -18.17
CA LYS A 256 -3.82 20.45 -17.02
C LYS A 256 -3.58 19.03 -16.52
N PHE A 257 -2.37 18.53 -16.70
CA PHE A 257 -1.94 17.29 -16.07
C PHE A 257 -1.88 17.54 -14.56
N GLU A 258 -2.91 17.14 -13.84
CA GLU A 258 -2.87 17.21 -12.38
C GLU A 258 -1.75 16.29 -11.87
N THR A 259 -1.02 16.72 -10.85
CA THR A 259 -0.05 15.83 -10.18
C THR A 259 -0.72 15.13 -8.99
N LEU A 260 -0.07 14.10 -8.43
CA LEU A 260 -0.53 13.50 -7.17
C LEU A 260 -0.58 14.53 -6.03
N GLU A 261 0.32 15.51 -6.03
CA GLU A 261 0.32 16.61 -5.06
C GLU A 261 -0.93 17.48 -5.18
N GLU A 262 -1.36 17.82 -6.41
CA GLU A 262 -2.57 18.58 -6.66
C GLU A 262 -3.85 17.79 -6.31
N ARG A 263 -3.80 16.46 -6.36
CA ARG A 263 -4.87 15.54 -5.94
C ARG A 263 -4.75 15.06 -4.50
N CYS A 264 -3.88 15.65 -3.69
CA CYS A 264 -3.71 15.26 -2.30
C CYS A 264 -4.85 15.80 -1.42
N PHE A 265 -5.69 14.89 -0.94
CA PHE A 265 -6.77 15.18 0.02
C PHE A 265 -6.36 14.98 1.49
N PHE A 266 -5.12 14.55 1.74
CA PHE A 266 -4.59 14.30 3.08
C PHE A 266 -3.88 15.56 3.58
N LYS A 267 -4.39 16.16 4.66
CA LYS A 267 -3.85 17.37 5.26
C LYS A 267 -3.39 17.09 6.69
N ASN A 268 -2.21 17.60 7.04
CA ASN A 268 -1.77 17.57 8.43
C ASN A 268 -2.45 18.68 9.26
N LYS A 269 -2.19 18.71 10.57
CA LYS A 269 -2.74 19.72 11.49
C LYS A 269 -2.47 21.17 11.10
N SER A 270 -1.43 21.45 10.31
CA SER A 270 -1.10 22.78 9.80
C SER A 270 -1.75 23.06 8.44
N ASN A 271 -2.70 22.24 8.01
CA ASN A 271 -3.37 22.27 6.71
C ASN A 271 -2.43 22.16 5.50
N LYS A 272 -1.24 21.57 5.68
CA LYS A 272 -0.31 21.27 4.58
C LYS A 272 -0.57 19.87 4.04
N ASN A 273 -0.30 19.68 2.74
CA ASN A 273 -0.35 18.35 2.13
C ASN A 273 0.58 17.40 2.88
N ILE A 274 0.06 16.22 3.19
CA ILE A 274 0.88 15.10 3.64
C ILE A 274 1.50 14.48 2.38
N PRO A 275 2.80 14.19 2.36
CA PRO A 275 3.44 13.50 1.24
C PRO A 275 2.75 12.17 0.92
N LEU A 276 2.63 11.88 -0.37
CA LEU A 276 1.97 10.68 -0.88
C LEU A 276 2.96 9.82 -1.67
N VAL A 277 2.85 8.51 -1.52
CA VAL A 277 3.51 7.52 -2.39
C VAL A 277 2.45 6.52 -2.84
N ALA A 278 2.38 6.24 -4.14
CA ALA A 278 1.36 5.34 -4.69
C ALA A 278 1.98 4.21 -5.54
N PRO A 279 2.50 3.14 -4.90
CA PRO A 279 2.96 1.96 -5.62
C PRO A 279 1.74 1.27 -6.26
N ARG A 280 1.59 1.47 -7.57
CA ARG A 280 0.44 1.00 -8.34
C ARG A 280 0.89 0.31 -9.61
N VAL A 281 0.34 -0.88 -9.82
CA VAL A 281 0.30 -1.55 -11.13
C VAL A 281 -0.94 -1.04 -11.88
N LEU A 282 -0.79 -0.68 -13.16
CA LEU A 282 -1.86 -0.08 -13.96
C LEU A 282 -2.91 -1.13 -14.37
N LYS A 283 -4.12 -1.03 -13.79
CA LYS A 283 -5.25 -1.92 -14.09
C LYS A 283 -6.50 -1.13 -14.52
N SER A 284 -6.31 0.14 -14.85
CA SER A 284 -7.34 1.06 -15.33
C SER A 284 -6.73 2.23 -16.09
N ASP A 285 -7.52 2.83 -17.00
CA ASP A 285 -7.07 3.87 -17.94
C ASP A 285 -6.56 5.15 -17.29
N VAL A 286 -6.94 5.41 -16.03
CA VAL A 286 -6.65 6.67 -15.34
C VAL A 286 -5.27 6.67 -14.73
N PHE A 287 -4.48 7.71 -14.98
CA PHE A 287 -3.30 8.08 -14.20
C PHE A 287 -3.11 9.59 -14.33
N VAL A 288 -2.36 10.22 -13.43
CA VAL A 288 -2.09 11.66 -13.45
C VAL A 288 -0.59 11.93 -13.24
N GLY A 289 -0.11 13.10 -13.64
CA GLY A 289 1.29 13.51 -13.44
C GLY A 289 2.36 12.73 -14.23
N ILE A 290 1.96 11.92 -15.22
CA ILE A 290 2.89 11.17 -16.07
C ILE A 290 3.29 12.02 -17.28
N ASP A 291 4.59 12.09 -17.55
CA ASP A 291 5.11 12.78 -18.73
C ASP A 291 4.59 12.13 -20.02
N THR A 292 4.16 12.96 -20.98
CA THR A 292 3.64 12.51 -22.28
C THR A 292 4.62 11.62 -23.06
N VAL A 293 5.92 11.76 -22.84
CA VAL A 293 6.96 10.89 -23.43
C VAL A 293 6.85 9.48 -22.86
N PHE A 294 6.71 9.33 -21.54
CA PHE A 294 6.54 8.02 -20.91
C PHE A 294 5.21 7.38 -21.33
N GLU A 295 4.12 8.16 -21.36
CA GLU A 295 2.83 7.67 -21.88
C GLU A 295 2.95 7.18 -23.33
N ALA A 296 3.63 7.94 -24.20
CA ALA A 296 3.85 7.54 -25.59
C ALA A 296 4.69 6.25 -25.70
N ILE A 297 5.72 6.10 -24.87
CA ILE A 297 6.54 4.88 -24.80
C ILE A 297 5.67 3.68 -24.39
N GLY A 298 4.82 3.83 -23.36
CA GLY A 298 3.89 2.79 -22.90
C GLY A 298 2.94 2.38 -24.02
N ARG A 299 2.24 3.35 -24.62
CA ARG A 299 1.30 3.13 -25.72
C ARG A 299 1.92 2.46 -26.95
N ASN A 300 3.16 2.81 -27.29
CA ASN A 300 3.87 2.21 -28.42
C ASN A 300 4.36 0.78 -28.12
N SER A 301 4.55 0.44 -26.84
CA SER A 301 5.03 -0.88 -26.42
C SER A 301 3.89 -1.88 -26.30
N ASP A 302 2.75 -1.46 -25.74
CA ASP A 302 1.54 -2.28 -25.60
C ASP A 302 0.31 -1.37 -25.63
N SER A 303 -0.65 -1.67 -26.53
CA SER A 303 -1.90 -0.92 -26.60
C SER A 303 -2.77 -1.04 -25.34
N GLN A 304 -2.53 -2.05 -24.50
CA GLN A 304 -3.27 -2.33 -23.26
C GLN A 304 -2.48 -1.98 -21.99
N PHE A 305 -1.34 -1.29 -22.10
CA PHE A 305 -0.41 -1.02 -20.97
C PHE A 305 -1.04 -0.33 -19.75
N LYS A 306 -2.21 0.31 -19.89
CA LYS A 306 -2.91 0.95 -18.77
C LYS A 306 -3.78 -0.02 -17.97
N THR A 307 -4.11 -1.17 -18.53
CA THR A 307 -5.17 -2.06 -18.02
C THR A 307 -4.72 -3.49 -17.80
N ASP A 308 -3.54 -3.86 -18.29
CA ASP A 308 -3.04 -5.24 -18.28
C ASP A 308 -2.05 -5.53 -17.13
N GLY A 309 -1.73 -4.51 -16.34
CA GLY A 309 -0.85 -4.56 -15.17
C GLY A 309 0.60 -4.96 -15.42
N LYS A 310 1.10 -4.81 -16.66
CA LYS A 310 2.51 -5.05 -16.99
C LYS A 310 3.36 -3.78 -16.92
#